data_AF-A0A960Q1C3-F1
#
_entry.id   AF-A0A960Q1C3-F1
#
_cell.length_a   1.000
_cell.length_b   1.000
_cell.length_c   1.000
_cell.angle_alpha   90.00
_cell.angle_beta   90.00
_cell.angle_gamma   90.00
#
_symmetry.space_group_name_H-M   'P 1'
#
loop_
_entity.id
_entity.type
_entity.pdbx_description
1 polymer ?
#
loop_
_entity_poly.entity_id
_entity_poly.type
_entity_poly.pdbx_seq_one_letter_code
_entity_poly.pdbx_strand_id
1 'polypeptide(L)'
;ALRAIGFDGYAVGGLAVGEGQAAMFGVLDYAPGMLPHDKPRYLMGVGTPEDILESIDLGVDQFDCVLPTRNARKATLFTTVGRVSAKSARHEFSVNQPLDPACACYTCRTYDRAYLRHLYHVEEFTAMRLGTIHNLHYFLDLVRGARQAILEDRWADYRDHMLAPYRNPEPRDTPNG
;
A
#
# COMPACT_ATOMS: atom_id res chain seq x y z
N ALA A 1 -3.53 -28.46 -16.72
CA ALA A 1 -4.93 -28.67 -16.28
C ALA A 1 -5.73 -27.36 -16.32
N LEU A 2 -5.40 -26.34 -15.52
CA LEU A 2 -6.18 -25.08 -15.44
C LEU A 2 -6.40 -24.37 -16.79
N ARG A 3 -5.36 -24.28 -17.64
CA ARG A 3 -5.46 -23.68 -18.98
C ARG A 3 -6.49 -24.37 -19.90
N ALA A 4 -6.72 -25.68 -19.71
CA ALA A 4 -7.65 -26.44 -20.53
C ALA A 4 -9.13 -26.24 -20.12
N ILE A 5 -9.37 -25.79 -18.87
CA ILE A 5 -10.72 -25.51 -18.38
C ILE A 5 -11.21 -24.15 -18.93
N GLY A 6 -10.32 -23.16 -18.99
CA GLY A 6 -10.60 -21.86 -19.61
C GLY A 6 -11.41 -20.92 -18.72
N PHE A 7 -10.73 -20.19 -17.83
CA PHE A 7 -11.33 -19.14 -17.00
C PHE A 7 -11.09 -17.73 -17.57
N ASP A 8 -11.88 -16.76 -17.12
CA ASP A 8 -11.74 -15.34 -17.49
C ASP A 8 -10.50 -14.67 -16.87
N GLY A 9 -10.01 -15.20 -15.75
CA GLY A 9 -8.80 -14.76 -15.06
C GLY A 9 -8.27 -15.87 -14.14
N TYR A 10 -7.02 -15.73 -13.71
CA TYR A 10 -6.32 -16.77 -12.94
C TYR A 10 -5.75 -16.18 -11.65
N ALA A 11 -6.20 -16.70 -10.51
CA ALA A 11 -5.69 -16.28 -9.23
C ALA A 11 -4.42 -17.05 -8.84
N VAL A 12 -3.46 -16.35 -8.25
CA VAL A 12 -2.33 -16.90 -7.52
C VAL A 12 -2.67 -16.80 -6.03
N GLY A 13 -3.12 -17.92 -5.46
CA GLY A 13 -3.48 -18.02 -4.04
C GLY A 13 -2.44 -18.81 -3.24
N GLY A 14 -2.59 -18.79 -1.91
CA GLY A 14 -1.70 -19.53 -1.00
C GLY A 14 -0.37 -18.85 -0.69
N LEU A 15 -0.18 -17.60 -1.13
CA LEU A 15 1.02 -16.78 -0.92
C LEU A 15 0.78 -15.61 0.06
N ALA A 16 -0.12 -15.79 1.01
CA ALA A 16 -0.44 -14.82 2.06
C ALA A 16 -0.69 -15.54 3.40
N VAL A 17 0.02 -16.64 3.64
CA VAL A 17 -0.21 -17.56 4.76
C VAL A 17 0.90 -17.50 5.83
N GLY A 18 1.90 -16.64 5.64
CA GLY A 18 2.98 -16.40 6.60
C GLY A 18 4.32 -17.00 6.19
N GLU A 19 4.46 -17.43 4.94
CA GLU A 19 5.68 -17.98 4.33
C GLU A 19 6.82 -16.96 4.19
N GLY A 20 6.50 -15.67 4.33
CA GLY A 20 7.46 -14.57 4.25
C GLY A 20 7.68 -14.08 2.83
N GLN A 21 8.14 -12.83 2.72
CA GLN A 21 8.23 -12.11 1.45
C GLN A 21 9.17 -12.80 0.43
N ALA A 22 10.29 -13.36 0.89
CA ALA A 22 11.23 -14.06 0.01
C ALA A 22 10.62 -15.33 -0.63
N ALA A 23 9.83 -16.10 0.14
CA ALA A 23 9.17 -17.29 -0.38
C ALA A 23 8.04 -16.93 -1.35
N MET A 24 7.25 -15.90 -1.01
CA MET A 24 6.23 -15.34 -1.91
C MET A 24 6.84 -14.94 -3.26
N PHE A 25 7.90 -14.13 -3.26
CA PHE A 25 8.56 -13.70 -4.50
C PHE A 25 9.22 -14.86 -5.26
N GLY A 26 9.79 -15.84 -4.56
CA GLY A 26 10.31 -17.05 -5.20
C GLY A 26 9.24 -17.84 -5.96
N VAL A 27 7.98 -17.84 -5.49
CA VAL A 27 6.86 -18.44 -6.25
C VAL A 27 6.39 -17.55 -7.39
N LEU A 28 6.32 -16.24 -7.16
CA LEU A 28 5.91 -15.28 -8.18
C LEU A 28 6.90 -15.15 -9.35
N ASP A 29 8.16 -15.55 -9.18
CA ASP A 29 9.16 -15.59 -10.25
C ASP A 29 8.76 -16.56 -11.40
N TYR A 30 8.08 -17.67 -11.09
CA TYR A 30 7.69 -18.66 -12.09
C TYR A 30 6.18 -18.81 -12.30
N ALA A 31 5.36 -18.61 -11.25
CA ALA A 31 3.94 -18.97 -11.31
C ALA A 31 3.13 -18.15 -12.34
N PRO A 32 3.29 -16.81 -12.46
CA PRO A 32 2.60 -16.01 -13.49
C PRO A 32 2.92 -16.46 -14.93
N GLY A 33 4.14 -16.92 -15.19
CA GLY A 33 4.55 -17.47 -16.50
C GLY A 33 3.87 -18.81 -16.85
N MET A 34 3.35 -19.52 -15.85
CA MET A 34 2.56 -20.75 -16.04
C MET A 34 1.07 -20.49 -16.33
N LEU A 35 0.62 -19.23 -16.27
CA LEU A 35 -0.76 -18.82 -16.56
C LEU A 35 -0.88 -18.31 -18.01
N PRO A 36 -2.08 -18.28 -18.61
CA PRO A 36 -2.28 -17.64 -19.91
C PRO A 36 -1.87 -16.17 -19.88
N HIS A 37 -1.27 -15.67 -20.96
CA HIS A 37 -0.78 -14.28 -21.05
C HIS A 37 -1.88 -13.29 -21.45
N ASP A 38 -2.98 -13.78 -22.02
CA ASP A 38 -4.13 -13.01 -22.48
C ASP A 38 -5.21 -12.85 -21.39
N LYS A 39 -4.91 -13.24 -20.15
CA LYS A 39 -5.86 -13.31 -19.04
C LYS A 39 -5.30 -12.61 -17.80
N PRO A 40 -6.11 -11.86 -17.04
CA PRO A 40 -5.66 -11.20 -15.81
C PRO A 40 -5.17 -12.20 -14.76
N ARG A 41 -4.15 -11.79 -14.01
CA ARG A 41 -3.56 -12.55 -12.91
C ARG A 41 -3.81 -11.84 -11.59
N TYR A 42 -4.44 -12.54 -10.66
CA TYR A 42 -4.90 -11.97 -9.40
C TYR A 42 -4.13 -12.55 -8.20
N LEU A 43 -3.35 -11.74 -7.51
CA LEU A 43 -2.66 -12.14 -6.29
C LEU A 43 -3.53 -11.86 -5.06
N MET A 44 -3.94 -12.93 -4.38
CA MET A 44 -4.93 -12.86 -3.30
C MET A 44 -4.29 -12.57 -1.93
N GLY A 45 -4.83 -11.59 -1.20
CA GLY A 45 -4.48 -11.33 0.20
C GLY A 45 -3.16 -10.59 0.45
N VAL A 46 -2.46 -10.16 -0.60
CA VAL A 46 -1.18 -9.43 -0.53
C VAL A 46 -1.42 -7.93 -0.67
N GLY A 47 -0.70 -7.09 0.08
CA GLY A 47 -0.96 -5.66 -0.03
C GLY A 47 -0.14 -4.71 0.82
N THR A 48 1.16 -4.95 1.05
CA THR A 48 2.04 -3.79 1.34
C THR A 48 2.34 -3.05 0.03
N PRO A 49 2.67 -1.74 0.06
CA PRO A 49 3.11 -1.03 -1.14
C PRO A 49 4.28 -1.71 -1.84
N GLU A 50 5.22 -2.24 -1.04
CA GLU A 50 6.37 -3.00 -1.50
C GLU A 50 5.95 -4.25 -2.26
N ASP A 51 5.08 -5.08 -1.66
CA ASP A 51 4.63 -6.32 -2.29
C ASP A 51 3.85 -6.06 -3.59
N ILE A 52 3.01 -5.01 -3.62
CA ILE A 52 2.22 -4.66 -4.81
C ILE A 52 3.15 -4.28 -5.97
N LEU A 53 4.10 -3.37 -5.74
CA LEU A 53 4.97 -2.87 -6.80
C LEU A 53 5.89 -3.99 -7.34
N GLU A 54 6.49 -4.79 -6.46
CA GLU A 54 7.35 -5.91 -6.89
C GLU A 54 6.50 -6.99 -7.61
N SER A 55 5.27 -7.26 -7.17
CA SER A 55 4.40 -8.23 -7.84
C SER A 55 3.92 -7.77 -9.22
N ILE A 56 3.73 -6.46 -9.42
CA ILE A 56 3.44 -5.90 -10.75
C ILE A 56 4.63 -6.17 -11.70
N ASP A 57 5.86 -6.03 -11.21
CA ASP A 57 7.08 -6.35 -11.98
C ASP A 57 7.15 -7.83 -12.38
N LEU A 58 6.60 -8.70 -11.52
CA LEU A 58 6.45 -10.14 -11.77
C LEU A 58 5.19 -10.51 -12.59
N GLY A 59 4.48 -9.52 -13.11
CA GLY A 59 3.36 -9.70 -14.04
C GLY A 59 2.03 -10.05 -13.39
N VAL A 60 1.78 -9.57 -12.17
CA VAL A 60 0.47 -9.62 -11.50
C VAL A 60 -0.35 -8.36 -11.84
N ASP A 61 -1.66 -8.54 -12.07
CA ASP A 61 -2.56 -7.47 -12.54
C ASP A 61 -3.57 -6.99 -11.48
N GLN A 62 -3.91 -7.84 -10.50
CA GLN A 62 -4.95 -7.56 -9.51
C GLN A 62 -4.51 -7.95 -8.09
N PHE A 63 -5.02 -7.22 -7.11
CA PHE A 63 -4.67 -7.36 -5.69
C PHE A 63 -5.90 -7.12 -4.80
N ASP A 64 -5.93 -7.78 -3.64
CA ASP A 64 -6.81 -7.43 -2.54
C ASP A 64 -6.07 -7.57 -1.21
N CYS A 65 -6.36 -6.66 -0.27
CA CYS A 65 -5.87 -6.81 1.09
C CYS A 65 -6.68 -5.98 2.07
N VAL A 66 -6.88 -6.51 3.28
CA VAL A 66 -7.47 -5.75 4.40
C VAL A 66 -6.50 -4.74 5.00
N LEU A 67 -5.21 -4.83 4.66
CA LEU A 67 -4.12 -4.08 5.27
C LEU A 67 -4.34 -2.56 5.32
N PRO A 68 -4.80 -1.88 4.25
CA PRO A 68 -5.03 -0.43 4.28
C PRO A 68 -6.02 -0.02 5.38
N THR A 69 -7.14 -0.72 5.48
CA THR A 69 -8.20 -0.42 6.45
C THR A 69 -7.81 -0.86 7.87
N ARG A 70 -7.18 -2.04 8.01
CA ARG A 70 -6.76 -2.60 9.31
C ARG A 70 -5.69 -1.74 9.97
N ASN A 71 -4.73 -1.25 9.19
CA ASN A 71 -3.65 -0.41 9.69
C ASN A 71 -4.14 1.00 10.04
N ALA A 72 -5.05 1.57 9.24
CA ALA A 72 -5.66 2.86 9.55
C ALA A 72 -6.35 2.84 10.92
N ARG A 73 -7.11 1.78 11.24
CA ARG A 73 -7.73 1.62 12.56
C ARG A 73 -6.74 1.55 13.72
N LYS A 74 -5.50 1.13 13.44
CA LYS A 74 -4.38 1.09 14.40
C LYS A 74 -3.43 2.29 14.26
N ALA A 75 -3.91 3.40 13.67
CA ALA A 75 -3.15 4.64 13.46
C ALA A 75 -1.90 4.50 12.57
N THR A 76 -1.74 3.40 11.84
CA THR A 76 -0.65 3.21 10.87
C THR A 76 -1.13 3.64 9.49
N LEU A 77 -0.52 4.70 8.96
CA LEU A 77 -0.90 5.33 7.70
C LEU A 77 0.23 5.24 6.69
N PHE A 78 -0.12 5.07 5.42
CA PHE A 78 0.82 4.95 4.30
C PHE A 78 0.91 6.27 3.56
N THR A 79 2.12 6.75 3.27
CA THR A 79 2.34 8.05 2.63
C THR A 79 3.42 7.96 1.57
N THR A 80 3.57 8.99 0.76
CA THR A 80 4.67 9.14 -0.20
C THR A 80 6.04 9.28 0.46
N VAL A 81 6.11 9.51 1.78
CA VAL A 81 7.34 9.53 2.57
C VAL A 81 7.49 8.30 3.47
N GLY A 82 6.73 7.24 3.18
CA GLY A 82 6.79 5.97 3.89
C GLY A 82 5.66 5.78 4.89
N ARG A 83 5.85 4.82 5.80
CA ARG A 83 4.84 4.45 6.81
C ARG A 83 4.95 5.34 8.04
N VAL A 84 3.83 5.94 8.47
CA VAL A 84 3.78 6.82 9.64
C VAL A 84 2.79 6.33 10.68
N SER A 85 3.09 6.57 11.96
CA SER A 85 2.11 6.43 13.04
C SER A 85 1.47 7.78 13.28
N ALA A 86 0.14 7.89 13.11
CA ALA A 86 -0.58 9.13 13.37
C ALA A 86 -0.52 9.54 14.86
N LYS A 87 -0.15 8.63 15.77
CA LYS A 87 0.06 8.92 17.20
C LYS A 87 1.46 9.47 17.53
N SER A 88 2.39 9.48 16.57
CA SER A 88 3.77 9.94 16.84
C SER A 88 3.79 11.38 17.41
N ALA A 89 4.62 11.60 18.43
CA ALA A 89 4.81 12.89 19.08
C ALA A 89 5.25 13.99 18.10
N ARG A 90 5.97 13.65 17.02
CA ARG A 90 6.40 14.62 16.00
C ARG A 90 5.23 15.33 15.30
N HIS A 91 4.03 14.76 15.38
CA HIS A 91 2.82 15.33 14.79
C HIS A 91 2.12 16.35 15.70
N GLU A 92 2.50 16.48 16.98
CA GLU A 92 1.84 17.34 17.96
C GLU A 92 1.71 18.81 17.53
N PHE A 93 2.78 19.38 16.97
CA PHE A 93 2.80 20.78 16.53
C PHE A 93 2.71 20.93 15.00
N SER A 94 2.33 19.88 14.28
CA SER A 94 2.23 19.88 12.82
C SER A 94 0.91 20.51 12.31
N VAL A 95 0.55 21.69 12.83
CA VAL A 95 -0.63 22.45 12.41
C VAL A 95 -0.46 22.95 10.97
N ASN A 96 -1.53 22.97 10.18
CA ASN A 96 -1.53 23.33 8.75
C ASN A 96 -0.65 22.43 7.85
N GLN A 97 -0.15 21.31 8.36
CA GLN A 97 0.60 20.34 7.56
C GLN A 97 -0.29 19.12 7.25
N PRO A 98 -0.54 18.80 5.97
CA PRO A 98 -1.30 17.60 5.62
C PRO A 98 -0.53 16.35 6.04
N LEU A 99 -1.25 15.24 6.25
CA LEU A 99 -0.64 13.95 6.57
C LEU A 99 0.41 13.52 5.52
N ASP A 100 0.07 13.68 4.26
CA ASP A 100 0.93 13.41 3.11
C ASP A 100 0.84 14.62 2.16
N PRO A 101 1.96 15.32 1.89
CA PRO A 101 1.95 16.53 1.06
C PRO A 101 1.62 16.26 -0.40
N ALA A 102 1.77 15.02 -0.88
CA ALA A 102 1.45 14.63 -2.25
C ALA A 102 0.05 14.00 -2.39
N CYS A 103 -0.69 13.85 -1.29
CA CYS A 103 -2.00 13.19 -1.30
C CYS A 103 -3.15 14.19 -1.45
N ALA A 104 -4.03 13.94 -2.41
CA ALA A 104 -5.20 14.77 -2.67
C ALA A 104 -6.47 14.26 -1.99
N CYS A 105 -6.42 13.29 -1.06
CA CYS A 105 -7.63 12.74 -0.45
C CYS A 105 -8.37 13.75 0.44
N TYR A 106 -9.64 13.47 0.77
CA TYR A 106 -10.43 14.31 1.68
C TYR A 106 -9.70 14.59 3.00
N THR A 107 -9.07 13.56 3.60
CA THR A 107 -8.33 13.71 4.86
C THR A 107 -7.19 14.71 4.73
N CYS A 108 -6.34 14.59 3.71
CA CYS A 108 -5.17 15.46 3.52
C CYS A 108 -5.53 16.89 3.10
N ARG A 109 -6.68 17.09 2.43
CA ARG A 109 -7.14 18.44 2.03
C ARG A 109 -7.84 19.21 3.14
N THR A 110 -8.33 18.53 4.18
CA THR A 110 -9.23 19.12 5.18
C THR A 110 -8.63 19.15 6.58
N TYR A 111 -7.75 18.22 6.93
CA TYR A 111 -7.22 18.09 8.27
C TYR A 111 -5.69 18.07 8.28
N ASP A 112 -5.11 18.67 9.31
CA ASP A 112 -3.68 18.61 9.56
C ASP A 112 -3.28 17.42 10.44
N ARG A 113 -1.97 17.17 10.49
CA ARG A 113 -1.38 16.08 11.29
C ARG A 113 -1.64 16.23 12.78
N ALA A 114 -1.65 17.47 13.31
CA ALA A 114 -1.89 17.72 14.73
C ALA A 114 -3.32 17.31 15.14
N TYR A 115 -4.31 17.65 14.33
CA TYR A 115 -5.70 17.27 14.55
C TYR A 115 -5.90 15.77 14.40
N LEU A 116 -5.33 15.14 13.36
CA LEU A 116 -5.39 13.69 13.21
C LEU A 116 -4.77 12.97 14.42
N ARG A 117 -3.60 13.43 14.88
CA ARG A 117 -2.96 12.89 16.09
C ARG A 117 -3.88 13.00 17.29
N HIS A 118 -4.46 14.18 17.53
CA HIS A 118 -5.40 14.39 18.62
C HIS A 118 -6.54 13.38 18.57
N LEU A 119 -7.23 13.24 17.42
CA LEU A 119 -8.34 12.30 17.26
C LEU A 119 -7.94 10.85 17.55
N TYR A 120 -6.75 10.42 17.13
CA TYR A 120 -6.25 9.07 17.44
C TYR A 120 -5.90 8.88 18.92
N HIS A 121 -5.47 9.93 19.63
CA HIS A 121 -5.19 9.87 21.06
C HIS A 121 -6.46 9.82 21.91
N VAL A 122 -7.50 10.56 21.51
CA VAL A 122 -8.81 10.52 22.19
C VAL A 122 -9.70 9.36 21.74
N GLU A 123 -9.17 8.47 20.89
CA GLU A 123 -9.85 7.27 20.38
C GLU A 123 -11.18 7.55 19.66
N GLU A 124 -11.27 8.72 19.02
CA GLU A 124 -12.46 9.13 18.29
C GLU A 124 -12.63 8.30 17.00
N PHE A 125 -13.85 7.79 16.75
CA PHE A 125 -14.15 6.95 15.58
C PHE A 125 -13.85 7.66 14.25
N THR A 126 -13.97 8.99 14.24
CA THR A 126 -13.65 9.82 13.08
C THR A 126 -12.19 9.66 12.66
N ALA A 127 -11.26 9.43 13.59
CA ALA A 127 -9.85 9.19 13.28
C ALA A 127 -9.68 7.98 12.34
N MET A 128 -10.33 6.87 12.68
CA MET A 128 -10.28 5.63 11.91
C MET A 128 -10.91 5.79 10.53
N ARG A 129 -12.00 6.57 10.42
CA ARG A 129 -12.65 6.87 9.13
C ARG A 129 -11.73 7.69 8.24
N LEU A 130 -11.14 8.76 8.77
CA LEU A 130 -10.21 9.62 8.04
C LEU A 130 -8.93 8.87 7.61
N GLY A 131 -8.37 8.05 8.51
CA GLY A 131 -7.24 7.19 8.18
C GLY A 131 -7.56 6.16 7.11
N THR A 132 -8.77 5.59 7.14
CA THR A 132 -9.21 4.62 6.13
C THR A 132 -9.38 5.26 4.76
N ILE A 133 -10.00 6.44 4.70
CA ILE A 133 -10.12 7.22 3.47
C ILE A 133 -8.73 7.50 2.88
N HIS A 134 -7.80 7.94 3.73
CA HIS A 134 -6.42 8.23 3.30
C HIS A 134 -5.71 6.99 2.78
N ASN A 135 -5.65 5.90 3.56
CA ASN A 135 -4.95 4.69 3.14
C ASN A 135 -5.54 4.09 1.86
N LEU A 136 -6.87 4.02 1.72
CA LEU A 136 -7.47 3.51 0.49
C LEU A 136 -7.13 4.40 -0.71
N HIS A 137 -7.16 5.72 -0.55
CA HIS A 137 -6.77 6.64 -1.60
C HIS A 137 -5.31 6.46 -2.01
N TYR A 138 -4.40 6.37 -1.03
CA TYR A 138 -2.98 6.12 -1.28
C TYR A 138 -2.74 4.85 -2.11
N PHE A 139 -3.37 3.73 -1.75
CA PHE A 139 -3.21 2.46 -2.47
C PHE A 139 -3.80 2.52 -3.89
N LEU A 140 -4.96 3.18 -4.06
CA LEU A 140 -5.53 3.38 -5.39
C LEU A 140 -4.63 4.26 -6.26
N ASP A 141 -4.03 5.31 -5.70
CA ASP A 141 -3.11 6.19 -6.41
C ASP A 141 -1.77 5.51 -6.72
N LEU A 142 -1.28 4.65 -5.84
CA LEU A 142 -0.11 3.81 -6.09
C LEU A 142 -0.30 2.94 -7.34
N VAL A 143 -1.43 2.25 -7.44
CA VAL A 143 -1.71 1.37 -8.59
C VAL A 143 -2.06 2.19 -9.85
N ARG A 144 -2.72 3.35 -9.72
CA ARG A 144 -2.94 4.27 -10.86
C ARG A 144 -1.61 4.80 -11.41
N GLY A 145 -0.70 5.22 -10.54
CA GLY A 145 0.62 5.69 -10.91
C GLY A 145 1.45 4.59 -11.56
N ALA A 146 1.40 3.38 -11.01
CA ALA A 146 2.03 2.19 -11.61
C ALA A 146 1.53 1.96 -13.04
N ARG A 147 0.21 1.94 -13.24
CA ARG A 147 -0.40 1.79 -14.57
C ARG A 147 0.08 2.88 -15.53
N GLN A 148 0.08 4.15 -15.10
CA GLN A 148 0.50 5.26 -15.95
C GLN A 148 1.99 5.13 -16.31
N ALA A 149 2.84 4.80 -15.35
CA ALA A 149 4.27 4.64 -15.57
C ALA A 149 4.61 3.49 -16.55
N ILE A 150 3.85 2.39 -16.51
CA ILE A 150 3.96 1.30 -17.49
C ILE A 150 3.58 1.77 -18.89
N LEU A 151 2.47 2.51 -19.02
CA LEU A 151 2.01 3.04 -20.32
C LEU A 151 2.97 4.09 -20.91
N GLU A 152 3.73 4.78 -20.06
CA GLU A 152 4.70 5.81 -20.42
C GLU A 152 6.15 5.29 -20.50
N ASP A 153 6.36 3.97 -20.41
CA ASP A 153 7.69 3.33 -20.46
C ASP A 153 8.69 3.87 -19.41
N ARG A 154 8.17 4.22 -18.22
CA ARG A 154 8.92 4.78 -17.08
C ARG A 154 8.64 4.04 -15.77
N TRP A 155 8.28 2.77 -15.88
CA TRP A 155 7.93 1.92 -14.76
C TRP A 155 9.06 1.78 -13.73
N ALA A 156 10.30 1.52 -14.17
CA ALA A 156 11.44 1.34 -13.27
C ALA A 156 11.67 2.56 -12.38
N ASP A 157 11.67 3.76 -12.97
CA ASP A 157 11.80 5.02 -12.23
C ASP A 157 10.67 5.22 -11.23
N TYR A 158 9.43 4.93 -11.63
CA TYR A 158 8.27 5.05 -10.75
C TYR A 158 8.35 4.07 -9.57
N ARG A 159 8.64 2.80 -9.84
CA ARG A 159 8.80 1.75 -8.84
C ARG A 159 9.87 2.15 -7.82
N ASP A 160 11.05 2.53 -8.29
CA ASP A 160 12.19 2.84 -7.41
C ASP A 160 11.93 4.12 -6.59
N HIS A 161 11.30 5.13 -7.19
CA HIS A 161 10.89 6.35 -6.48
C HIS A 161 9.89 6.05 -5.37
N MET A 162 8.86 5.24 -5.64
CA MET A 162 7.82 4.92 -4.67
C MET A 162 8.32 3.97 -3.57
N LEU A 163 9.32 3.12 -3.84
CA LEU A 163 9.89 2.19 -2.86
C LEU A 163 10.97 2.83 -1.97
N ALA A 164 11.65 3.88 -2.42
CA ALA A 164 12.75 4.50 -1.68
C ALA A 164 12.41 4.83 -0.20
N PRO A 165 11.24 5.42 0.13
CA PRO A 165 10.86 5.73 1.51
C PRO A 165 10.52 4.49 2.36
N TYR A 166 10.25 3.36 1.74
CA TYR A 166 9.88 2.11 2.40
C TYR A 166 11.09 1.19 2.63
N ARG A 167 12.11 1.28 1.77
CA ARG A 167 13.38 0.56 1.91
C ARG A 167 14.31 1.19 2.97
N ASN A 168 14.27 2.51 3.11
CA ASN A 168 14.97 3.27 4.15
C ASN A 168 13.96 4.07 4.98
N PRO A 169 13.19 3.42 5.88
CA PRO A 169 12.29 4.14 6.74
C PRO A 169 13.09 5.09 7.65
N GLU A 170 12.62 6.33 7.83
CA GLU A 170 13.10 7.18 8.92
C GLU A 170 13.04 6.41 10.25
N PRO A 171 13.97 6.69 11.20
CA PRO A 171 13.95 6.05 12.51
C PRO A 171 12.54 6.14 13.11
N ARG A 172 11.96 4.98 13.45
CA ARG A 172 10.68 4.96 14.16
C ARG A 172 10.90 5.67 15.49
N ASP A 173 10.11 6.70 15.78
CA ASP A 173 9.98 7.19 17.14
C ASP A 173 9.63 5.98 18.01
N THR A 174 10.55 5.58 18.87
CA THR A 174 10.28 4.56 19.87
C THR A 174 9.11 5.06 20.71
N PRO A 175 8.12 4.20 21.03
CA PRO A 175 7.07 4.58 21.95
C PRO A 175 7.71 4.72 23.34
N ASN A 176 8.20 5.92 23.66
CA ASN A 176 8.57 6.29 25.01
C ASN A 176 7.37 7.04 25.60
N GLY A 177 6.66 6.36 26.50
CA GLY A 177 5.67 6.95 27.41
C GLY A 177 4.23 6.77 26.99
#